data_AF-A0A5E4D2G4-F1
#
_entry.id   AF-A0A5E4D2G4-F1
#
_cell.length_a   1.000
_cell.length_b   1.000
_cell.length_c   1.000
_cell.angle_alpha   90.00
_cell.angle_beta   90.00
_cell.angle_gamma   90.00
#
_symmetry.space_group_name_H-M   'P 1'
#
loop_
_entity.id
_entity.type
_entity.pdbx_description
1 polymer ?
#
loop_
_entity_poly.entity_id
_entity_poly.type
_entity_poly.pdbx_seq_one_letter_code
_entity_poly.pdbx_strand_id
1 'polypeptide(L)'
;VLYKLFKSFNEMPSIKLVDILAAMGKFFLVGIGGVFIGFLFGMFAAFTTRFTKTIRVIEPLFVFLYSYLSYLTAEMFHLSGIVA
;
A
#
# COMPACT_ATOMS: atom_id res chain seq x y z
N VAL A 1 -0.70 -5.94 -7.73
CA VAL A 1 -0.37 -7.17 -6.96
C VAL A 1 -0.62 -8.45 -7.76
N LEU A 2 -1.85 -8.73 -8.22
CA LEU A 2 -2.17 -9.95 -8.97
C LEU A 2 -1.26 -10.21 -10.19
N TYR A 3 -1.02 -9.18 -11.00
CA TYR A 3 -0.12 -9.29 -12.15
C TYR A 3 1.30 -9.72 -11.75
N LYS A 4 1.87 -9.09 -10.71
CA LYS A 4 3.21 -9.45 -10.19
C LYS A 4 3.23 -10.91 -9.69
N LEU A 5 2.12 -11.37 -9.12
CA LEU A 5 1.96 -12.73 -8.62
C LEU A 5 1.88 -13.74 -9.78
N PHE A 6 1.05 -13.50 -10.80
CA PHE A 6 0.96 -14.36 -11.99
C PHE A 6 2.24 -14.36 -12.81
N LYS A 7 2.93 -13.23 -12.92
CA LYS A 7 4.26 -13.17 -13.54
C LYS A 7 5.25 -14.08 -12.82
N SER A 8 5.24 -14.07 -11.49
CA SER A 8 6.08 -14.97 -10.68
C SER A 8 5.74 -16.45 -10.88
N PHE A 9 4.47 -16.79 -11.12
CA PHE A 9 4.09 -18.17 -11.46
C PHE A 9 4.51 -18.57 -12.87
N ASN A 10 4.48 -17.65 -13.83
CA ASN A 10 4.91 -17.91 -15.20
C ASN A 10 6.42 -18.16 -15.32
N GLU A 11 7.22 -17.66 -14.38
CA GLU A 11 8.67 -17.89 -14.31
C GLU A 11 9.03 -19.24 -13.65
N MET A 12 8.06 -19.94 -13.04
CA MET A 12 8.30 -21.23 -12.38
C MET A 12 8.13 -22.42 -13.35
N PRO A 13 9.02 -23.42 -13.31
CA PRO A 13 8.97 -24.57 -14.23
C PRO A 13 7.85 -25.58 -13.91
N SER A 14 7.37 -25.62 -12.67
CA SER A 14 6.23 -26.45 -12.26
C SER A 14 5.52 -25.82 -11.07
N ILE A 15 4.20 -25.69 -11.12
CA ILE A 15 3.39 -25.14 -10.03
C ILE A 15 2.86 -26.29 -9.18
N LYS A 16 3.16 -26.29 -7.88
CA LYS A 16 2.60 -27.26 -6.92
C LYS A 16 1.43 -26.65 -6.18
N LEU A 17 0.61 -27.51 -5.59
CA LEU A 17 -0.57 -27.11 -4.81
C LEU A 17 -0.20 -26.22 -3.60
N VAL A 18 0.99 -26.42 -3.03
CA VAL A 18 1.54 -25.61 -1.93
C VAL A 18 1.83 -24.18 -2.37
N ASP A 19 2.26 -23.96 -3.61
CA ASP A 19 2.58 -22.63 -4.13
C ASP A 19 1.32 -21.77 -4.31
N ILE A 20 0.20 -22.42 -4.66
CA ILE A 20 -1.13 -21.77 -4.74
C ILE A 20 -1.58 -21.31 -3.35
N LEU A 21 -1.45 -22.16 -2.32
CA LEU A 21 -1.76 -21.79 -0.94
C LEU A 21 -0.86 -20.65 -0.43
N ALA A 22 0.44 -20.70 -0.75
CA ALA A 22 1.38 -19.63 -0.41
C ALA A 22 1.01 -18.31 -1.10
N ALA A 23 0.57 -18.35 -2.36
CA ALA A 23 0.09 -17.18 -3.07
C ALA A 23 -1.17 -16.56 -2.46
N MET A 24 -2.12 -17.39 -2.00
CA MET A 24 -3.28 -16.90 -1.25
C MET A 24 -2.83 -16.18 0.02
N GLY A 25 -1.92 -16.77 0.79
CA GLY A 25 -1.34 -16.12 1.98
C GLY A 25 -0.64 -14.79 1.66
N LYS A 26 0.16 -14.77 0.60
CA LYS A 26 0.86 -13.55 0.13
C LYS A 26 -0.11 -12.44 -0.26
N PHE A 27 -1.26 -12.77 -0.86
CA PHE A 27 -2.27 -11.78 -1.21
C PHE A 27 -2.81 -11.05 0.03
N PHE A 28 -3.16 -11.78 1.08
CA PHE A 28 -3.62 -11.18 2.34
C PHE A 28 -2.52 -10.38 3.04
N LEU A 29 -1.30 -10.91 3.09
CA LEU A 29 -0.17 -10.22 3.71
C LEU A 29 0.12 -8.87 3.05
N VAL A 30 0.16 -8.86 1.71
CA VAL A 30 0.41 -7.65 0.89
C VAL A 30 -0.74 -6.64 1.01
N GLY A 31 -1.98 -7.12 1.11
CA GLY A 31 -3.16 -6.27 1.30
C GLY A 31 -3.21 -5.64 2.70
N ILE A 32 -3.09 -6.43 3.76
CA ILE A 32 -3.08 -5.96 5.15
C ILE A 32 -1.90 -5.03 5.40
N GLY A 33 -0.73 -5.36 4.86
CA GLY A 33 0.44 -4.47 4.91
C GLY A 33 0.17 -3.12 4.25
N GLY A 34 -0.54 -3.10 3.11
CA GLY A 34 -0.99 -1.87 2.47
C GLY A 34 -1.88 -1.03 3.41
N VAL A 35 -2.94 -1.63 3.96
CA VAL A 35 -3.85 -0.96 4.91
C VAL A 35 -3.10 -0.35 6.10
N PHE A 36 -2.12 -1.08 6.65
CA PHE A 36 -1.32 -0.61 7.78
C PHE A 36 -0.49 0.63 7.41
N ILE A 37 0.16 0.64 6.25
CA ILE A 37 0.91 1.81 5.77
C ILE A 37 -0.04 2.99 5.55
N GLY A 38 -1.18 2.77 4.90
CA GLY A 38 -2.18 3.81 4.69
C GLY A 38 -2.71 4.42 5.96
N PHE A 39 -2.95 3.59 6.98
CA PHE A 39 -3.37 4.05 8.29
C PHE A 39 -2.32 4.96 8.95
N LEU A 40 -1.03 4.62 8.88
CA LEU A 40 0.05 5.45 9.41
C LEU A 40 0.14 6.80 8.70
N PHE A 41 0.12 6.81 7.38
CA PHE A 41 0.16 8.05 6.59
C PHE A 41 -1.10 8.91 6.78
N GLY A 42 -2.27 8.29 6.91
CA GLY A 42 -3.51 8.98 7.27
C GLY A 42 -3.45 9.63 8.66
N MET A 43 -2.82 8.96 9.63
CA MET A 43 -2.58 9.53 10.96
C MET A 43 -1.64 10.74 10.89
N PHE A 44 -0.56 10.66 10.10
CA PHE A 44 0.32 11.81 9.86
C PHE A 44 -0.41 12.96 9.15
N ALA A 45 -1.24 12.68 8.16
CA ALA A 45 -2.04 13.70 7.48
C ALA A 45 -3.02 14.39 8.43
N ALA A 46 -3.73 13.64 9.29
CA ALA A 46 -4.63 14.18 10.30
C ALA A 46 -3.88 15.00 11.37
N PHE A 47 -2.68 14.56 11.75
CA PHE A 47 -1.83 15.29 12.68
C PHE A 47 -1.35 16.62 12.06
N THR A 48 -0.84 16.60 10.83
CA THR A 48 -0.34 17.80 10.14
C THR A 48 -1.44 18.82 9.89
N THR A 49 -2.63 18.39 9.44
CA THR A 49 -3.78 19.28 9.20
C THR A 49 -4.27 20.00 10.46
N ARG A 50 -4.08 19.42 11.66
CA ARG A 50 -4.39 20.09 12.93
C ARG A 50 -3.62 21.40 13.13
N PHE A 51 -2.41 21.51 12.57
CA PHE A 51 -1.56 22.70 12.68
C PHE A 51 -1.84 23.73 11.58
N THR A 52 -2.65 23.39 10.57
CA THR A 52 -2.88 24.20 9.38
C THR A 52 -4.08 25.15 9.48
N LYS A 53 -4.68 25.27 10.67
CA LYS A 53 -5.94 26.00 10.90
C LYS A 53 -5.98 27.43 10.37
N THR A 54 -4.82 28.11 10.32
CA THR A 54 -4.68 29.50 9.85
C THR A 54 -4.69 29.61 8.32
N ILE A 55 -4.26 28.57 7.59
CA ILE A 55 -4.15 28.57 6.12
C ILE A 55 -4.79 27.30 5.57
N ARG A 56 -6.12 27.20 5.65
CA ARG A 56 -6.85 25.98 5.27
C ARG A 56 -6.75 25.61 3.79
N VAL A 57 -6.32 26.55 2.94
CA VAL A 57 -6.16 26.34 1.49
C VAL A 57 -5.12 25.25 1.18
N ILE A 58 -4.17 24.99 2.07
CA ILE A 58 -3.13 23.96 1.86
C ILE A 58 -3.52 22.57 2.41
N GLU A 59 -4.65 22.45 3.12
CA GLU A 59 -5.12 21.15 3.65
C GLU A 59 -5.33 20.10 2.55
N PRO A 60 -5.98 20.41 1.41
CA PRO A 60 -6.11 19.44 0.31
C PRO A 60 -4.76 18.99 -0.26
N LEU A 61 -3.78 19.91 -0.32
CA LEU A 61 -2.42 19.60 -0.78
C LEU A 61 -1.75 18.54 0.10
N PHE A 62 -1.89 18.65 1.42
CA PHE A 62 -1.36 17.64 2.34
C PHE A 62 -2.04 16.29 2.18
N VAL A 63 -3.36 16.26 1.97
CA VAL A 63 -4.08 15.00 1.70
C VAL A 63 -3.50 14.31 0.46
N PHE A 64 -3.36 15.02 -0.66
CA PHE A 64 -2.77 14.47 -1.87
C PHE A 64 -1.32 14.02 -1.66
N LEU A 65 -0.52 14.82 -0.97
CA LEU A 65 0.88 14.51 -0.69
C LEU A 65 1.03 13.24 0.14
N TYR A 66 0.34 13.14 1.27
CA TYR A 66 0.45 11.99 2.16
C TYR A 66 -0.15 10.73 1.54
N SER A 67 -1.26 10.83 0.77
CA SER A 67 -1.79 9.70 0.01
C SER A 67 -0.79 9.18 -1.03
N TYR A 68 -0.11 10.08 -1.75
CA TYR A 68 0.90 9.68 -2.73
C TYR A 68 2.16 9.09 -2.08
N LEU A 69 2.60 9.65 -0.94
CA LEU A 69 3.70 9.09 -0.17
C LEU A 69 3.35 7.70 0.40
N SER A 70 2.10 7.49 0.85
CA SER A 70 1.61 6.18 1.27
C SER A 70 1.73 5.15 0.16
N TYR A 71 1.21 5.50 -1.02
CA TYR A 71 1.28 4.67 -2.23
C TYR A 71 2.74 4.30 -2.58
N LEU A 72 3.64 5.29 -2.66
CA LEU A 72 5.04 5.05 -3.00
C LEU A 72 5.75 4.19 -1.95
N THR A 73 5.52 4.46 -0.67
CA THR A 73 6.13 3.70 0.43
C THR A 73 5.68 2.24 0.38
N ALA A 74 4.37 2.00 0.18
CA ALA A 74 3.85 0.65 0.05
C ALA A 74 4.41 -0.07 -1.19
N GLU A 75 4.54 0.60 -2.34
CA GLU A 75 5.18 0.01 -3.52
C GLU A 75 6.68 -0.30 -3.29
N MET A 76 7.41 0.53 -2.54
CA MET A 76 8.82 0.27 -2.16
C MET A 76 8.98 -0.99 -1.31
N PHE A 77 8.01 -1.30 -0.45
CA PHE A 77 7.98 -2.54 0.33
C PHE A 77 7.33 -3.72 -0.39
N HIS A 78 7.03 -3.58 -1.69
CA HIS A 78 6.26 -4.57 -2.48
C HIS A 78 4.88 -4.92 -1.90
N LEU A 79 4.32 -4.03 -1.07
CA LEU A 79 2.97 -4.10 -0.53
C LEU A 79 1.97 -3.56 -1.56
N SER A 80 0.67 -3.61 -1.24
CA SER A 80 -0.37 -3.10 -2.13
C SER A 80 -0.47 -1.58 -2.03
N GLY A 81 0.23 -0.85 -2.91
CA GLY A 81 0.20 0.62 -2.91
C GLY A 81 -1.18 1.23 -3.09
N ILE A 82 -2.07 0.58 -3.83
CA ILE A 82 -3.45 1.06 -4.05
C ILE A 82 -4.32 0.95 -2.78
N VAL A 83 -3.96 0.04 -1.88
CA VAL A 83 -4.71 -0.23 -0.64
C VAL A 83 -4.11 0.54 0.55
N ALA A 84 -2.86 1.00 0.41
CA ALA A 84 -2.23 1.97 1.29
C ALA A 84 -2.73 3.39 0.99
#